data_AF-A0A936X015-F1
#
_entry.id   AF-A0A936X015-F1
#
_cell.length_a   1.000
_cell.length_b   1.000
_cell.length_c   1.000
_cell.angle_alpha   90.00
_cell.angle_beta   90.00
_cell.angle_gamma   90.00
#
_symmetry.space_group_name_H-M   'P 1'
#
loop_
_entity.id
_entity.type
_entity.pdbx_description
1 polymer ?
#
loop_
_entity_poly.entity_id
_entity_poly.type
_entity_poly.pdbx_seq_one_letter_code
_entity_poly.pdbx_strand_id
1 'polypeptide(L)' 'MPTISLPKGGGAIKGIDEKFSVNTINGTASISIPLPFSPARGATPSLSLSYNSGAGNGIFGLGLEFKCIIN' A
#
# COMPACT_ATOMS: atom_id res chain seq x y z
N MET A 1 7.27 26.91 -17.78
CA MET A 1 6.44 26.29 -18.84
C MET A 1 6.48 24.79 -18.63
N PRO A 2 5.35 24.05 -18.60
CA PRO A 2 5.37 22.60 -18.42
C PRO A 2 6.00 21.96 -19.67
N THR A 3 7.09 21.21 -19.48
CA THR A 3 7.81 20.54 -20.56
C THR A 3 7.25 19.13 -20.75
N ILE A 4 6.84 18.78 -21.96
CA ILE A 4 6.43 17.42 -22.31
C ILE A 4 7.69 16.60 -22.60
N SER A 5 8.00 15.66 -21.73
CA SER A 5 9.11 14.71 -21.89
C SER A 5 8.56 13.29 -21.92
N LEU A 6 9.04 12.48 -22.86
CA LEU A 6 8.73 11.05 -22.88
C LEU A 6 9.34 10.37 -21.64
N PRO A 7 8.66 9.37 -21.05
CA PRO A 7 9.26 8.56 -20.00
C PRO A 7 10.49 7.85 -20.58
N LYS A 8 11.66 8.09 -20.00
CA LYS A 8 12.84 7.30 -20.32
C LYS A 8 12.57 5.85 -19.90
N GLY A 9 12.72 4.91 -20.82
CA GLY A 9 12.56 3.48 -20.54
C GLY A 9 13.46 3.03 -19.38
N GLY A 10 12.87 2.37 -18.39
CA GLY A 10 13.55 1.88 -17.19
C GLY A 10 13.88 0.38 -17.28
N GLY A 11 15.00 -0.02 -16.65
CA GLY A 11 15.50 -1.40 -16.58
C GLY A 11 15.32 -2.07 -15.21
N ALA A 12 14.49 -1.51 -14.33
CA ALA A 12 14.22 -2.07 -13.01
C ALA A 12 12.80 -2.67 -12.96
N ILE A 13 12.71 -3.96 -12.61
CA ILE A 13 11.45 -4.63 -12.33
C ILE A 13 11.04 -4.23 -10.91
N LYS A 14 10.19 -3.21 -10.78
CA LYS A 14 9.63 -2.80 -9.49
C LYS A 14 8.33 -3.57 -9.26
N GLY A 15 8.34 -4.49 -8.31
CA GLY A 15 7.15 -5.20 -7.83
C GLY A 15 6.26 -4.31 -6.97
N ILE A 16 5.35 -4.94 -6.23
CA ILE A 16 4.53 -4.25 -5.23
C ILE A 16 5.44 -3.92 -4.03
N ASP A 17 5.55 -2.64 -3.65
CA ASP A 17 6.30 -2.21 -2.45
C ASP A 17 5.58 -2.62 -1.17
N GLU A 18 5.51 -3.92 -0.90
CA GLU A 18 5.04 -4.39 0.39
C GLU A 18 5.98 -3.90 1.49
N LYS A 19 5.39 -3.41 2.58
CA LYS A 19 6.12 -3.01 3.78
C LYS A 19 5.82 -4.01 4.88
N PHE A 20 6.81 -4.82 5.24
CA PHE A 20 6.77 -5.67 6.42
C PHE A 20 7.27 -4.87 7.64
N SER A 21 6.60 -5.00 8.77
CA SER A 21 6.99 -4.37 10.03
C SER A 21 6.59 -5.25 11.21
N VAL A 22 7.43 -5.28 12.24
CA VAL A 22 7.16 -6.04 13.47
C VAL A 22 7.01 -5.06 14.61
N ASN A 23 5.94 -5.19 15.38
CA ASN A 23 5.77 -4.45 16.62
C ASN A 23 6.42 -5.24 17.77
N THR A 24 7.56 -4.76 18.24
CA THR A 24 8.37 -5.43 19.27
C THR A 24 7.70 -5.45 20.64
N ILE A 25 6.75 -4.55 20.93
CA ILE A 25 6.11 -4.45 22.25
C ILE A 25 5.06 -5.54 22.44
N ASN A 26 4.29 -5.86 21.40
CA ASN A 26 3.22 -6.87 21.45
C ASN A 26 3.50 -8.12 20.61
N GLY A 27 4.66 -8.20 19.96
CA GLY A 27 5.07 -9.34 19.14
C GLY A 27 4.26 -9.52 17.85
N THR A 28 3.48 -8.53 17.41
CA THR A 28 2.64 -8.66 16.21
C THR A 28 3.42 -8.36 14.94
N ALA A 29 3.17 -9.15 13.89
CA ALA A 29 3.65 -8.89 12.55
C ALA A 29 2.60 -8.07 11.80
N SER A 30 3.04 -7.06 11.06
CA SER A 30 2.20 -6.21 10.21
C SER A 30 2.76 -6.17 8.79
N ILE A 31 1.89 -6.31 7.80
CA ILE A 31 2.23 -6.18 6.38
C ILE A 31 1.32 -5.12 5.77
N SER A 32 1.87 -4.20 4.97
CA SER A 32 1.10 -3.22 4.22
C SER A 32 1.39 -3.36 2.73
N ILE A 33 0.35 -3.62 1.95
CA ILE A 33 0.40 -3.82 0.50
C ILE A 33 -0.34 -2.63 -0.15
N PRO A 34 0.38 -1.65 -0.74
CA PRO A 34 -0.26 -0.54 -1.43
C PRO A 34 -0.93 -1.04 -2.72
N LEU A 35 -2.15 -0.57 -2.97
CA LEU A 35 -2.88 -0.93 -4.19
C LEU A 35 -2.45 0.00 -5.33
N PRO A 36 -2.03 -0.54 -6.48
CA PRO A 36 -1.47 0.25 -7.58
C PRO A 36 -2.58 0.90 -8.42
N PHE A 37 -3.30 1.85 -7.83
CA PHE A 37 -4.26 2.67 -8.55
C PHE A 37 -3.56 3.83 -9.26
N SER A 38 -4.07 4.20 -10.43
CA SER A 38 -3.56 5.35 -11.17
C SER A 38 -3.90 6.66 -10.44
N PRO A 39 -2.98 7.63 -10.42
CA PRO A 39 -3.27 8.95 -9.88
C PRO A 39 -4.44 9.61 -10.64
N ALA A 40 -5.43 10.11 -9.90
CA ALA A 40 -6.51 10.93 -10.44
C ALA A 40 -6.04 12.40 -10.58
N ARG A 41 -6.76 13.18 -11.40
CA ARG A 41 -6.40 14.59 -11.70
C ARG A 41 -6.39 15.55 -10.50
N GLY A 42 -7.00 15.17 -9.38
CA GLY A 42 -7.20 16.04 -8.21
C GLY A 42 -6.77 15.36 -6.92
N ALA A 43 -7.68 14.59 -6.31
CA ALA A 43 -7.40 13.81 -5.10
C ALA A 43 -7.47 12.33 -5.44
N THR A 44 -6.43 11.58 -5.04
CA THR A 44 -6.43 10.12 -5.17
C THR A 44 -6.30 9.55 -3.76
N PRO A 45 -7.31 8.84 -3.23
CA PRO A 45 -7.17 8.18 -1.95
C PRO A 45 -6.06 7.14 -2.03
N SER A 46 -5.16 7.14 -1.05
CA SER A 46 -4.13 6.11 -0.93
C SER A 46 -4.77 4.87 -0.31
N LEU A 47 -4.92 3.82 -1.12
CA LEU A 47 -5.56 2.58 -0.72
C LEU A 47 -4.49 1.51 -0.50
N SER A 48 -4.60 0.77 0.61
CA SER A 48 -3.65 -0.29 0.97
C SER A 48 -4.37 -1.42 1.70
N LEU A 49 -3.96 -2.65 1.42
CA LEU A 49 -4.35 -3.81 2.21
C LEU A 49 -3.36 -3.97 3.37
N SER A 50 -3.85 -3.96 4.59
CA SER A 50 -3.05 -4.11 5.81
C SER A 50 -3.33 -5.46 6.46
N TYR A 51 -2.29 -6.20 6.81
CA TYR A 51 -2.38 -7.40 7.65
C TYR A 51 -1.81 -7.10 9.03
N ASN A 52 -2.43 -7.62 10.07
CA ASN A 52 -1.87 -7.69 11.42
C ASN A 52 -2.17 -9.06 12.05
N SER A 53 -1.15 -9.75 12.53
CA SER A 53 -1.30 -11.10 13.11
C SER A 53 -2.14 -11.13 14.39
N GLY A 54 -2.29 -9.99 15.08
CA GLY A 54 -3.16 -9.82 16.24
C GLY A 54 -4.55 -9.29 15.92
N ALA A 55 -4.86 -9.01 14.64
CA ALA A 55 -6.20 -8.58 14.24
C ALA A 55 -7.17 -9.76 14.06
N GLY A 56 -8.45 -9.50 14.32
CA GLY A 56 -9.52 -10.49 14.26
C GLY A 56 -10.00 -10.81 12.85
N ASN A 57 -11.15 -11.49 12.75
CA ASN A 57 -11.76 -11.80 11.45
C ASN A 57 -12.48 -10.57 10.87
N GLY A 58 -12.26 -10.31 9.58
CA GLY A 58 -12.90 -9.22 8.85
C GLY A 58 -13.40 -9.65 7.47
N ILE A 59 -14.00 -8.73 6.72
CA ILE A 59 -14.52 -8.99 5.37
C ILE A 59 -13.43 -9.37 4.36
N PHE A 60 -12.17 -9.04 4.66
CA PHE A 60 -11.00 -9.40 3.85
C PHE A 60 -10.29 -10.66 4.36
N GLY A 61 -10.81 -11.30 5.41
CA GLY A 61 -10.23 -12.47 6.06
C GLY A 61 -9.68 -12.18 7.45
N LEU A 62 -9.08 -13.20 8.06
CA LEU A 62 -8.45 -13.11 9.38
C LEU A 62 -7.19 -12.24 9.33
N GLY A 63 -7.15 -11.23 10.20
CA GLY A 63 -6.03 -10.32 10.32
C GLY A 63 -5.88 -9.32 9.17
N LEU A 64 -6.74 -9.37 8.16
CA LEU A 64 -6.69 -8.52 6.97
C LEU A 64 -7.71 -7.39 7.05
N GLU A 65 -7.25 -6.16 6.78
CA GLU A 65 -8.07 -4.94 6.78
C GLU A 65 -7.74 -4.08 5.55
N PHE A 66 -8.77 -3.47 4.97
CA PHE A 66 -8.59 -2.52 3.89
C PHE A 66 -8.51 -1.10 4.44
N LYS A 67 -7.40 -0.42 4.16
CA LYS A 67 -7.11 0.92 4.67
C LYS A 67 -7.16 1.94 3.54
N CYS A 68 -7.96 2.98 3.76
CA CYS A 68 -8.08 4.14 2.88
C CYS A 68 -7.56 5.37 3.62
N ILE A 69 -6.59 6.06 3.03
CA ILE A 69 -6.05 7.32 3.54
C ILE A 69 -6.40 8.41 2.54
N ILE A 70 -7.20 9.37 2.98
CA ILE A 70 -7.52 10.58 2.21
C ILE A 70 -6.48 11.63 2.63
N ASN A 71 -5.69 12.10 1.68
CA ASN A 71 -4.74 13.20 1.88
C ASN A 71 -5.37 14.49 1.32
#